data_AF-A0A4U0V8A0-F1
#
_entry.id   AF-A0A4U0V8A0-F1
#
_cell.length_a   1.000
_cell.length_b   1.000
_cell.length_c   1.000
_cell.angle_alpha   90.00
_cell.angle_beta   90.00
_cell.angle_gamma   90.00
#
_symmetry.space_group_name_H-M   'P 1'
#
loop_
_entity.id
_entity.type
_entity.pdbx_description
1 polymer ?
#
loop_
_entity_poly.entity_id
_entity_poly.type
_entity_poly.pdbx_seq_one_letter_code
_entity_poly.pdbx_strand_id
1 'polypeptide(L)'
;MSGDDCTACEMVGNICIPEQTTTPPKASMTAPARPQKRASAECARTREETPTKRPKPALRKAKVEAQRAPPGNTTTIITKLCHPIIFNNEPADGTNTCNFCDGSSMAILGLEQKAVQVIAWENGRGLREVSGGHKAEGHPSTRVCTPCTMQRMPIIMCSKHVLLPIPGTASRILDADGALTALFAGEIRKKDRWCSICPALASYECETAQEDTGAFGTEGRGCGLQLCETCMPSLAGVYDGDLQAMLGELTDESSNERPLGLRADFELLKQDGLLTRYVLWASEQ
;
A
#
# COMPACT_ATOMS: atom_id res chain seq x y z
N MET A 1 -41.26 -33.16 26.57
CA MET A 1 -40.36 -32.85 27.69
C MET A 1 -39.16 -32.13 27.10
N SER A 2 -38.93 -30.84 27.28
CA SER A 2 -39.69 -29.73 27.83
C SER A 2 -39.08 -28.51 27.14
N GLY A 3 -39.90 -27.62 26.57
CA GLY A 3 -39.44 -26.32 26.12
C GLY A 3 -39.27 -25.45 27.36
N ASP A 4 -38.06 -24.95 27.58
CA ASP A 4 -37.83 -23.87 28.55
C ASP A 4 -37.95 -22.55 27.79
N ASP A 5 -39.21 -22.15 27.56
CA ASP A 5 -39.56 -20.79 27.20
C ASP A 5 -39.36 -19.90 28.45
N CYS A 6 -38.29 -19.13 28.46
CA CYS A 6 -38.03 -18.12 29.49
C CYS A 6 -39.11 -17.02 29.39
N THR A 7 -40.10 -17.06 30.28
CA THR A 7 -41.28 -16.18 30.31
C THR A 7 -41.04 -14.85 31.05
N ALA A 8 -39.79 -14.41 31.19
CA ALA A 8 -39.44 -13.25 32.03
C ALA A 8 -38.84 -12.05 31.27
N CYS A 9 -39.05 -11.88 29.96
CA CYS A 9 -38.47 -10.77 29.18
C CYS A 9 -39.49 -9.95 28.36
N GLU A 10 -40.73 -9.82 28.84
CA GLU A 10 -41.63 -8.76 28.39
C GLU A 10 -41.57 -7.59 29.38
N MET A 11 -40.64 -6.66 29.11
CA MET A 11 -40.80 -5.20 29.27
C MET A 11 -39.44 -4.50 29.10
N VAL A 12 -39.35 -3.65 28.07
CA VAL A 12 -38.27 -2.70 27.75
C VAL A 12 -36.93 -3.30 27.25
N GLY A 13 -36.85 -3.50 25.94
CA GLY A 13 -35.71 -3.02 25.11
C GLY A 13 -34.29 -3.52 25.36
N ASN A 14 -34.05 -4.60 26.11
CA ASN A 14 -32.69 -5.14 26.32
C ASN A 14 -32.49 -6.51 25.67
N ILE A 15 -31.32 -6.72 25.05
CA ILE A 15 -30.89 -7.96 24.40
C ILE A 15 -30.26 -8.90 25.46
N CYS A 16 -30.70 -10.16 25.51
CA CYS A 16 -30.09 -11.19 26.34
C CYS A 16 -28.73 -11.64 25.78
N ILE A 17 -27.66 -11.47 26.57
CA ILE A 17 -26.34 -12.07 26.29
C ILE A 17 -26.19 -13.29 27.21
N PRO A 18 -26.06 -14.52 26.68
CA PRO A 18 -25.72 -15.69 27.50
C PRO A 18 -24.31 -15.52 28.09
N GLU A 19 -24.19 -15.61 29.42
CA GLU A 19 -22.90 -15.51 30.11
C GLU A 19 -21.93 -16.62 29.71
N GLN A 20 -20.66 -16.21 29.63
CA GLN A 20 -19.51 -17.04 29.31
C GLN A 20 -19.16 -17.97 30.48
N THR A 21 -19.06 -19.27 30.23
CA THR A 21 -18.48 -20.22 31.19
C THR A 21 -16.98 -20.37 30.92
N THR A 22 -16.20 -19.81 31.84
CA THR A 22 -14.75 -19.97 31.99
C THR A 22 -14.38 -21.40 32.42
N THR A 23 -13.45 -22.06 31.70
CA THR A 23 -12.49 -23.00 32.31
C THR A 23 -11.30 -23.27 31.37
N PRO A 24 -10.04 -23.21 31.85
CA PRO A 24 -8.84 -23.34 31.02
C PRO A 24 -8.33 -24.78 30.89
N PRO A 25 -7.84 -25.22 29.71
CA PRO A 25 -7.12 -26.48 29.59
C PRO A 25 -5.64 -26.35 29.98
N LYS A 26 -5.19 -27.35 30.75
CA LYS A 26 -3.87 -27.51 31.38
C LYS A 26 -2.71 -27.53 30.38
N ALA A 27 -1.65 -26.82 30.74
CA ALA A 27 -0.31 -26.92 30.16
C ALA A 27 0.29 -28.30 30.42
N SER A 28 0.82 -28.94 29.37
CA SER A 28 1.77 -30.05 29.47
C SER A 28 3.15 -29.54 29.09
N MET A 29 4.04 -29.50 30.08
CA MET A 29 5.43 -29.15 29.90
C MET A 29 6.22 -30.36 29.43
N THR A 30 7.01 -30.20 28.38
CA THR A 30 8.15 -31.10 28.12
C THR A 30 9.32 -30.26 27.65
N ALA A 31 10.40 -30.30 28.43
CA ALA A 31 11.72 -29.76 28.13
C ALA A 31 12.76 -30.73 28.73
N PRO A 32 14.05 -30.60 28.43
CA PRO A 32 14.68 -30.48 27.12
C PRO A 32 15.74 -31.59 26.91
N ALA A 33 16.06 -31.94 25.66
CA ALA A 33 17.22 -32.78 25.36
C ALA A 33 18.49 -31.93 25.22
N ARG A 34 19.52 -32.32 25.97
CA ARG A 34 20.87 -31.73 26.05
C ARG A 34 21.67 -31.87 24.73
N PRO A 35 22.78 -31.10 24.57
CA PRO A 35 23.50 -30.91 23.32
C PRO A 35 24.56 -32.00 23.07
N GLN A 36 24.77 -32.34 21.80
CA GLN A 36 25.92 -33.13 21.36
C GLN A 36 27.00 -32.22 20.75
N LYS A 37 28.15 -32.20 21.44
CA LYS A 37 29.46 -31.80 20.92
C LYS A 37 30.02 -32.90 20.03
N ARG A 38 30.55 -32.52 18.87
CA ARG A 38 31.74 -33.04 18.18
C ARG A 38 31.92 -32.15 16.94
N ALA A 39 33.08 -31.89 16.37
CA ALA A 39 34.49 -31.88 16.75
C ALA A 39 35.17 -31.31 15.49
N SER A 40 36.20 -30.49 15.68
CA SER A 40 36.97 -29.83 14.63
C SER A 40 37.65 -30.81 13.66
N ALA A 41 37.81 -30.39 12.41
CA ALA A 41 38.97 -30.75 11.59
C ALA A 41 39.26 -29.65 10.56
N GLU A 42 40.34 -28.95 10.85
CA GLU A 42 41.10 -28.04 10.01
C GLU A 42 41.97 -28.85 9.04
N CYS A 43 42.13 -28.40 7.78
CA CYS A 43 43.43 -28.49 7.12
C CYS A 43 43.53 -27.54 5.92
N ALA A 44 44.61 -26.77 5.96
CA ALA A 44 45.05 -25.75 5.03
C ALA A 44 45.58 -26.31 3.70
N ARG A 45 45.62 -25.47 2.65
CA ARG A 45 46.88 -24.93 2.07
C ARG A 45 46.64 -24.12 0.78
N THR A 46 47.00 -22.84 0.89
CA THR A 46 47.76 -21.99 -0.05
C THR A 46 48.21 -22.58 -1.39
N ARG A 47 48.03 -21.80 -2.48
CA ARG A 47 49.16 -21.38 -3.36
C ARG A 47 48.80 -20.14 -4.20
N GLU A 48 49.60 -19.08 -4.01
CA GLU A 48 49.77 -17.95 -4.92
C GLU A 48 50.42 -18.39 -6.23
N GLU A 49 50.08 -17.76 -7.36
CA GLU A 49 51.04 -17.46 -8.43
C GLU A 49 50.46 -16.34 -9.35
N THR A 50 51.15 -15.19 -9.36
CA THR A 50 51.07 -14.09 -10.35
C THR A 50 52.22 -14.30 -11.37
N PRO A 51 52.44 -13.43 -12.38
CA PRO A 51 51.57 -12.86 -13.42
C PRO A 51 52.17 -13.06 -14.85
N THR A 52 51.35 -13.13 -15.90
CA THR A 52 51.86 -13.07 -17.29
C THR A 52 51.24 -11.92 -18.08
N LYS A 53 52.12 -11.17 -18.76
CA LYS A 53 51.89 -9.86 -19.40
C LYS A 53 51.44 -9.99 -20.87
N ARG A 54 50.63 -8.99 -21.28
CA ARG A 54 50.42 -8.35 -22.61
C ARG A 54 49.48 -9.03 -23.64
N PRO A 55 48.90 -8.26 -24.62
CA PRO A 55 48.68 -6.80 -24.72
C PRO A 55 47.20 -6.40 -24.99
N LYS A 56 46.91 -5.11 -24.82
CA LYS A 56 45.59 -4.44 -24.92
C LYS A 56 44.96 -4.46 -26.33
N PRO A 57 43.63 -4.50 -26.42
CA PRO A 57 42.89 -3.65 -27.35
C PRO A 57 42.02 -2.64 -26.58
N ALA A 58 42.10 -1.38 -27.00
CA ALA A 58 41.33 -0.28 -26.45
C ALA A 58 39.85 -0.42 -26.82
N LEU A 59 39.00 -0.82 -25.86
CA LEU A 59 37.56 -0.67 -25.96
C LEU A 59 37.09 0.33 -24.90
N ARG A 60 36.34 1.31 -25.39
CA ARG A 60 35.98 2.57 -24.77
C ARG A 60 35.29 2.34 -23.42
N LYS A 61 35.89 2.84 -22.34
CA LYS A 61 35.19 3.06 -21.08
C LYS A 61 34.15 4.16 -21.30
N ALA A 62 32.90 3.76 -21.55
CA ALA A 62 31.76 4.63 -21.33
C ALA A 62 31.70 4.88 -19.82
N LYS A 63 32.28 6.00 -19.40
CA LYS A 63 32.14 6.55 -18.05
C LYS A 63 30.65 6.84 -17.88
N VAL A 64 29.97 5.98 -17.12
CA VAL A 64 28.65 6.26 -16.55
C VAL A 64 28.84 7.45 -15.61
N GLU A 65 28.72 8.64 -16.17
CA GLU A 65 28.66 9.87 -15.41
C GLU A 65 27.21 10.06 -15.00
N ALA A 66 26.85 9.36 -13.92
CA ALA A 66 25.74 9.76 -13.08
C ALA A 66 26.04 11.20 -12.64
N GLN A 67 25.44 12.17 -13.34
CA GLN A 67 25.47 13.57 -12.96
C GLN A 67 24.95 13.66 -11.53
N ARG A 68 25.88 13.88 -10.60
CA ARG A 68 25.59 14.11 -9.18
C ARG A 68 24.97 15.50 -9.08
N ALA A 69 23.64 15.57 -9.17
CA ALA A 69 22.93 16.67 -8.55
C ALA A 69 23.38 16.77 -7.08
N PRO A 70 23.54 17.98 -6.52
CA PRO A 70 23.83 18.13 -5.09
C PRO A 70 22.80 17.32 -4.28
N PRO A 71 23.21 16.61 -3.22
CA PRO A 71 22.28 15.81 -2.45
C PRO A 71 21.21 16.74 -1.88
N GLY A 72 19.95 16.49 -2.22
CA GLY A 72 18.83 17.18 -1.60
C GLY A 72 18.89 17.02 -0.08
N ASN A 73 18.30 17.98 0.65
CA ASN A 73 18.26 17.91 2.11
C ASN A 73 17.64 16.58 2.57
N THR A 74 18.28 15.93 3.55
CA THR A 74 17.72 14.75 4.19
C THR A 74 16.49 15.16 5.00
N THR A 75 15.39 14.44 4.83
CA THR A 75 14.16 14.61 5.61
C THR A 75 13.66 13.26 6.10
N THR A 76 12.80 13.26 7.12
CA THR A 76 12.14 12.05 7.62
C THR A 76 10.71 12.00 7.09
N ILE A 77 10.31 10.83 6.58
CA ILE A 77 8.93 10.54 6.17
C ILE A 77 8.39 9.34 6.96
N ILE A 78 7.07 9.25 7.10
CA ILE A 78 6.39 8.04 7.55
C ILE A 78 5.84 7.35 6.31
N THR A 79 6.16 6.07 6.10
CA THR A 79 5.77 5.36 4.86
C THR A 79 5.53 3.88 5.15
N LYS A 80 4.62 3.29 4.36
CA LYS A 80 4.39 1.84 4.23
C LYS A 80 4.98 1.30 2.92
N LEU A 81 5.62 2.14 2.12
CA LEU A 81 6.20 1.79 0.82
C LEU A 81 7.73 1.89 0.87
N CYS A 82 8.40 1.03 0.09
CA CYS A 82 9.85 1.00 -0.02
C CYS A 82 10.31 1.96 -1.12
N HIS A 83 11.13 2.95 -0.76
CA HIS A 83 11.60 3.98 -1.68
C HIS A 83 12.96 3.63 -2.32
N PRO A 84 13.28 4.12 -3.53
CA PRO A 84 12.40 4.88 -4.42
C PRO A 84 11.24 4.05 -4.94
N ILE A 85 10.08 4.67 -5.11
CA ILE A 85 8.97 4.08 -5.87
C ILE A 85 9.33 4.18 -7.36
N ILE A 86 9.26 3.06 -8.06
CA ILE A 86 9.50 2.97 -9.50
C ILE A 86 8.15 3.00 -10.22
N PHE A 87 7.76 4.16 -10.73
CA PHE A 87 6.56 4.35 -11.54
C PHE A 87 6.80 3.94 -13.01
N ASN A 88 5.71 3.60 -13.71
CA ASN A 88 5.70 3.07 -15.07
C ASN A 88 6.72 1.93 -15.28
N ASN A 89 6.84 1.04 -14.30
CA ASN A 89 7.73 -0.10 -14.38
C ASN A 89 7.14 -1.17 -15.30
N GLU A 90 7.65 -1.22 -16.54
CA GLU A 90 7.34 -2.23 -17.56
C GLU A 90 8.59 -3.09 -17.83
N PRO A 91 8.71 -4.29 -17.23
CA PRO A 91 9.84 -5.17 -17.48
C PRO A 91 9.89 -5.65 -18.94
N ALA A 92 11.09 -5.67 -19.52
CA ALA A 92 11.30 -6.04 -20.93
C ALA A 92 10.89 -7.49 -21.27
N ASP A 93 10.85 -8.36 -20.27
CA ASP A 93 10.42 -9.76 -20.39
C ASP A 93 8.90 -9.94 -20.28
N GLY A 94 8.15 -8.84 -20.09
CA GLY A 94 6.69 -8.85 -19.93
C GLY A 94 6.22 -9.41 -18.59
N THR A 95 7.12 -9.72 -17.66
CA THR A 95 6.72 -10.21 -16.33
C THR A 95 6.07 -9.08 -15.54
N ASN A 96 4.85 -9.30 -15.05
CA ASN A 96 4.20 -8.29 -14.22
C ASN A 96 4.81 -8.30 -12.81
N THR A 97 5.69 -7.34 -12.55
CA THR A 97 6.34 -7.15 -11.24
C THR A 97 5.72 -6.01 -10.42
N CYS A 98 4.55 -5.52 -10.86
CA CYS A 98 3.84 -4.43 -10.21
C CYS A 98 3.27 -4.85 -8.86
N ASN A 99 3.48 -4.02 -7.85
CA ASN A 99 2.95 -4.19 -6.51
C ASN A 99 1.49 -3.74 -6.36
N PHE A 100 0.86 -3.22 -7.42
CA PHE A 100 -0.42 -2.52 -7.34
C PHE A 100 -1.50 -3.15 -8.23
N CYS A 101 -1.12 -4.09 -9.10
CA CYS A 101 -2.08 -4.82 -9.92
C CYS A 101 -3.00 -5.70 -9.07
N ASP A 102 -4.14 -6.04 -9.66
CA ASP A 102 -5.17 -6.89 -9.08
C ASP A 102 -4.57 -8.13 -8.41
N GLY A 103 -4.96 -8.34 -7.15
CA GLY A 103 -4.49 -9.44 -6.31
C GLY A 103 -3.42 -9.07 -5.31
N SER A 104 -2.73 -7.92 -5.44
CA SER A 104 -1.71 -7.51 -4.48
C SER A 104 -2.28 -6.65 -3.35
N SER A 105 -2.12 -7.10 -2.11
CA SER A 105 -2.45 -6.30 -0.90
C SER A 105 -1.55 -5.07 -0.71
N MET A 106 -0.44 -4.97 -1.45
CA MET A 106 0.61 -3.97 -1.20
C MET A 106 0.15 -2.52 -1.46
N ALA A 107 -0.80 -2.28 -2.37
CA ALA A 107 -1.40 -0.95 -2.51
C ALA A 107 -2.25 -0.54 -1.29
N ILE A 108 -2.88 -1.51 -0.62
CA ILE A 108 -3.80 -1.27 0.49
C ILE A 108 -3.06 -1.27 1.83
N LEU A 109 -2.34 -2.36 2.14
CA LEU A 109 -1.66 -2.53 3.42
C LEU A 109 -0.21 -2.04 3.39
N GLY A 110 0.47 -2.18 2.26
CA GLY A 110 1.89 -1.89 2.16
C GLY A 110 2.76 -2.84 3.02
N LEU A 111 3.94 -2.36 3.37
CA LEU A 111 4.83 -2.90 4.39
C LEU A 111 4.46 -2.31 5.77
N GLU A 112 5.23 -2.66 6.79
CA GLU A 112 5.13 -2.03 8.10
C GLU A 112 5.35 -0.51 8.02
N GLN A 113 4.48 0.27 8.66
CA GLN A 113 4.62 1.72 8.73
C GLN A 113 5.85 2.08 9.54
N LYS A 114 6.74 2.91 8.98
CA LYS A 114 7.94 3.34 9.71
C LYS A 114 8.44 4.71 9.31
N ALA A 115 9.20 5.31 10.22
CA ALA A 115 9.95 6.54 9.97
C ALA A 115 11.23 6.26 9.20
N VAL A 116 11.37 6.85 8.02
CA VAL A 116 12.49 6.64 7.10
C VAL A 116 13.15 7.97 6.78
N GLN A 117 14.48 8.04 6.91
CA GLN A 117 15.22 9.19 6.38
C GLN A 117 15.43 9.01 4.89
N VAL A 118 15.07 10.04 4.12
CA VAL A 118 15.15 10.08 2.66
C VAL A 118 15.84 11.33 2.17
N ILE A 119 16.46 11.24 0.99
CA ILE A 119 16.83 12.39 0.17
C ILE A 119 15.70 12.60 -0.83
N ALA A 120 15.10 13.80 -0.83
CA ALA A 120 14.17 14.23 -1.86
C ALA A 120 14.95 14.91 -2.99
N TRP A 121 14.87 14.37 -4.20
CA TRP A 121 15.48 15.02 -5.35
C TRP A 121 14.58 16.15 -5.86
N GLU A 122 15.14 17.35 -6.02
CA GLU A 122 14.38 18.53 -6.49
C GLU A 122 13.81 18.36 -7.90
N ASN A 123 14.42 17.50 -8.72
CA ASN A 123 14.05 17.26 -10.11
C ASN A 123 12.95 16.19 -10.31
N GLY A 124 12.10 15.95 -9.32
CA GLY A 124 10.96 15.03 -9.47
C GLY A 124 11.33 13.53 -9.54
N ARG A 125 12.61 13.15 -9.39
CA ARG A 125 13.07 11.74 -9.38
C ARG A 125 12.62 10.93 -8.15
N GLY A 126 11.76 11.48 -7.31
CA GLY A 126 11.22 10.83 -6.13
C GLY A 126 12.15 10.86 -4.91
N LEU A 127 11.95 9.92 -4.01
CA LEU A 127 12.65 9.81 -2.74
C LEU A 127 13.65 8.67 -2.76
N ARG A 128 14.80 8.84 -2.11
CA ARG A 128 15.78 7.77 -1.91
C ARG A 128 16.01 7.56 -0.43
N GLU A 129 15.78 6.34 0.07
CA GLU A 129 16.10 5.97 1.45
C GLU A 129 17.60 6.09 1.72
N VAL A 130 17.95 6.71 2.85
CA VAL A 130 19.33 6.82 3.34
C VAL A 130 19.54 6.09 4.66
N SER A 131 18.51 5.98 5.51
CA SER A 131 18.59 5.21 6.76
C SER A 131 17.20 4.87 7.31
N GLY A 132 17.10 3.79 8.07
CA GLY A 132 15.86 3.35 8.71
C GLY A 132 14.78 2.81 7.76
N GLY A 133 15.06 2.77 6.46
CA GLY A 133 14.11 2.37 5.43
C GLY A 133 14.04 0.87 5.16
N HIS A 134 13.02 0.47 4.41
CA HIS A 134 12.77 -0.93 4.04
C HIS A 134 13.86 -1.51 3.16
N LYS A 135 14.57 -0.68 2.40
CA LYS A 135 15.65 -1.13 1.52
C LYS A 135 16.81 -1.75 2.30
N ALA A 136 17.12 -1.19 3.47
CA ALA A 136 18.17 -1.72 4.35
C ALA A 136 17.79 -3.08 4.96
N GLU A 137 16.49 -3.38 5.04
CA GLU A 137 15.94 -4.66 5.52
C GLU A 137 15.80 -5.70 4.39
N GLY A 138 16.26 -5.37 3.18
CA GLY A 138 16.26 -6.28 2.04
C GLY A 138 14.98 -6.24 1.20
N HIS A 139 14.03 -5.34 1.49
CA HIS A 139 12.85 -5.20 0.64
C HIS A 139 13.22 -4.60 -0.73
N PRO A 140 12.65 -5.11 -1.83
CA PRO A 140 12.78 -4.46 -3.11
C PRO A 140 12.04 -3.11 -3.09
N SER A 141 12.45 -2.22 -4.00
CA SER A 141 11.76 -0.96 -4.23
C SER A 141 10.33 -1.23 -4.69
N THR A 142 9.36 -0.43 -4.23
CA THR A 142 7.98 -0.53 -4.68
C THR A 142 7.89 -0.20 -6.18
N ARG A 143 7.21 -1.04 -6.96
CA ARG A 143 7.06 -0.91 -8.41
C ARG A 143 5.59 -0.74 -8.78
N VAL A 144 5.31 0.27 -9.60
CA VAL A 144 3.96 0.58 -10.10
C VAL A 144 4.02 0.57 -11.63
N CYS A 145 3.19 -0.24 -12.28
CA CYS A 145 3.12 -0.28 -13.75
C CYS A 145 2.39 0.95 -14.29
N THR A 146 2.41 1.14 -15.61
CA THR A 146 1.77 2.28 -16.27
C THR A 146 0.26 2.30 -16.01
N PRO A 147 -0.50 1.18 -16.15
CA PRO A 147 -1.93 1.18 -15.83
C PRO A 147 -2.23 1.62 -14.38
N CYS A 148 -1.52 1.09 -13.38
CA CYS A 148 -1.73 1.47 -11.99
C CYS A 148 -1.33 2.93 -11.72
N THR A 149 -0.30 3.44 -12.40
CA THR A 149 0.12 4.84 -12.31
C THR A 149 -0.98 5.74 -12.88
N MET A 150 -1.46 5.45 -14.09
CA MET A 150 -2.43 6.26 -14.81
C MET A 150 -3.83 6.20 -14.21
N GLN A 151 -4.25 5.08 -13.62
CA GLN A 151 -5.56 4.95 -12.96
C GLN A 151 -5.79 5.98 -11.84
N ARG A 152 -4.71 6.50 -11.23
CA ARG A 152 -4.78 7.50 -10.16
C ARG A 152 -4.88 8.93 -10.67
N MET A 153 -4.43 9.21 -11.89
CA MET A 153 -4.41 10.56 -12.45
C MET A 153 -5.81 11.18 -12.59
N PRO A 154 -6.83 10.46 -13.11
CA PRO A 154 -8.21 10.93 -13.09
C PRO A 154 -8.69 11.33 -11.69
N ILE A 155 -8.34 10.57 -10.65
CA ILE A 155 -8.74 10.87 -9.28
C ILE A 155 -8.12 12.19 -8.81
N ILE A 156 -6.81 12.36 -9.02
CA ILE A 156 -6.06 13.56 -8.62
C ILE A 156 -6.57 14.81 -9.35
N MET A 157 -6.89 14.67 -10.63
CA MET A 157 -7.32 15.76 -11.52
C MET A 157 -8.79 16.15 -11.35
N CYS A 158 -9.58 15.37 -10.61
CA CYS A 158 -10.99 15.67 -10.39
C CYS A 158 -11.11 16.83 -9.38
N SER A 159 -11.58 17.98 -9.85
CA SER A 159 -11.68 19.19 -9.03
C SER A 159 -12.75 19.11 -7.95
N LYS A 160 -13.82 18.35 -8.19
CA LYS A 160 -14.91 18.15 -7.23
C LYS A 160 -15.53 16.76 -7.40
N HIS A 161 -15.44 15.96 -6.35
CA HIS A 161 -15.98 14.60 -6.33
C HIS A 161 -17.44 14.57 -5.89
N VAL A 162 -18.32 14.13 -6.78
CA VAL A 162 -19.73 13.83 -6.47
C VAL A 162 -19.87 12.34 -6.29
N LEU A 163 -20.19 11.88 -5.08
CA LEU A 163 -20.23 10.47 -4.74
C LEU A 163 -21.64 9.90 -4.77
N LEU A 164 -21.79 8.73 -5.40
CA LEU A 164 -23.01 7.94 -5.41
C LEU A 164 -22.78 6.54 -4.85
N PRO A 165 -23.82 5.89 -4.30
CA PRO A 165 -23.73 4.49 -3.92
C PRO A 165 -23.36 3.60 -5.10
N ILE A 166 -22.41 2.68 -4.90
CA ILE A 166 -22.04 1.67 -5.89
C ILE A 166 -23.25 0.74 -6.10
N PRO A 167 -23.67 0.48 -7.35
CA PRO A 167 -24.79 -0.43 -7.60
C PRO A 167 -24.58 -1.82 -6.96
N GLY A 168 -25.57 -2.26 -6.19
CA GLY A 168 -25.55 -3.59 -5.55
C GLY A 168 -24.82 -3.68 -4.21
N THR A 169 -24.21 -2.60 -3.71
CA THR A 169 -23.65 -2.57 -2.34
C THR A 169 -24.72 -2.28 -1.28
N ALA A 170 -25.67 -1.38 -1.56
CA ALA A 170 -26.72 -0.99 -0.60
C ALA A 170 -27.69 -2.11 -0.17
N SER A 171 -27.79 -3.19 -0.97
CA SER A 171 -28.71 -4.32 -0.69
C SER A 171 -27.99 -5.58 -0.17
N ARG A 172 -26.66 -5.57 -0.08
CA ARG A 172 -25.87 -6.72 0.38
C ARG A 172 -25.12 -6.33 1.63
N ILE A 173 -25.25 -7.14 2.67
CA ILE A 173 -24.28 -7.11 3.78
C ILE A 173 -22.93 -7.46 3.15
N LEU A 174 -22.04 -6.47 3.05
CA LEU A 174 -20.69 -6.69 2.55
C LEU A 174 -20.00 -7.65 3.51
N ASP A 175 -19.42 -8.72 2.98
CA ASP A 175 -18.61 -9.67 3.75
C ASP A 175 -17.24 -9.04 4.05
N ALA A 176 -17.25 -8.08 4.97
CA ALA A 176 -16.09 -7.30 5.39
C ALA A 176 -15.05 -8.17 6.09
N ASP A 177 -15.48 -9.09 6.96
CA ASP A 177 -14.58 -10.01 7.68
C ASP A 177 -13.85 -10.94 6.71
N GLY A 178 -14.57 -11.51 5.73
CA GLY A 178 -13.96 -12.32 4.69
C GLY A 178 -13.04 -11.51 3.77
N ALA A 179 -13.36 -10.23 3.52
CA ALA A 179 -12.51 -9.34 2.71
C ALA A 179 -11.20 -9.02 3.43
N LEU A 180 -11.27 -8.67 4.71
CA LEU A 180 -10.11 -8.38 5.55
C LEU A 180 -9.23 -9.62 5.74
N THR A 181 -9.84 -10.78 5.99
CA THR A 181 -9.11 -12.05 6.11
C THR A 181 -8.31 -12.34 4.84
N ALA A 182 -8.93 -12.20 3.67
CA ALA A 182 -8.25 -12.39 2.38
C ALA A 182 -7.15 -11.34 2.16
N LEU A 183 -7.42 -10.08 2.49
CA LEU A 183 -6.44 -8.98 2.39
C LEU A 183 -5.17 -9.27 3.21
N PHE A 184 -5.32 -9.72 4.47
CA PHE A 184 -4.20 -10.08 5.33
C PHE A 184 -3.47 -11.35 4.88
N ALA A 185 -4.16 -12.27 4.21
CA ALA A 185 -3.53 -13.41 3.54
C ALA A 185 -2.76 -13.01 2.26
N GLY A 186 -2.83 -11.74 1.85
CA GLY A 186 -2.20 -11.24 0.63
C GLY A 186 -3.00 -11.51 -0.63
N GLU A 187 -4.28 -11.89 -0.50
CA GLU A 187 -5.17 -12.22 -1.61
C GLU A 187 -6.32 -11.20 -1.70
N ILE A 188 -6.31 -10.34 -2.73
CA ILE A 188 -7.46 -9.45 -2.97
C ILE A 188 -8.53 -10.18 -3.78
N ARG A 189 -9.74 -10.32 -3.20
CA ARG A 189 -10.89 -10.88 -3.92
C ARG A 189 -11.37 -9.88 -4.98
N LYS A 190 -11.47 -10.30 -6.24
CA LYS A 190 -11.89 -9.45 -7.36
C LYS A 190 -13.26 -8.78 -7.18
N LYS A 191 -14.15 -9.38 -6.39
CA LYS A 191 -15.48 -8.84 -6.09
C LYS A 191 -15.46 -7.67 -5.11
N ASP A 192 -14.39 -7.55 -4.30
CA ASP A 192 -14.30 -6.55 -3.24
C ASP A 192 -13.83 -5.22 -3.83
N ARG A 193 -14.60 -4.17 -3.56
CA ARG A 193 -14.26 -2.79 -3.90
C ARG A 193 -13.67 -2.17 -2.65
N TRP A 194 -12.49 -1.57 -2.74
CA TRP A 194 -11.79 -1.01 -1.59
C TRP A 194 -11.82 0.51 -1.65
N CYS A 195 -12.02 1.13 -0.49
CA CYS A 195 -11.90 2.57 -0.33
C CYS A 195 -10.51 3.04 -0.78
N SER A 196 -10.41 4.16 -1.47
CA SER A 196 -9.15 4.75 -1.95
C SER A 196 -8.32 5.40 -0.83
N ILE A 197 -8.89 5.53 0.38
CA ILE A 197 -8.27 6.25 1.51
C ILE A 197 -7.87 5.32 2.66
N CYS A 198 -8.69 4.32 2.99
CA CYS A 198 -8.42 3.40 4.10
C CYS A 198 -8.68 1.93 3.70
N PRO A 199 -8.16 0.94 4.46
CA PRO A 199 -8.40 -0.48 4.21
C PRO A 199 -9.82 -0.98 4.56
N ALA A 200 -10.85 -0.24 4.14
CA ALA A 200 -12.26 -0.61 4.30
C ALA A 200 -12.91 -0.84 2.93
N LEU A 201 -14.00 -1.61 2.89
CA LEU A 201 -14.77 -1.80 1.66
C LEU A 201 -15.48 -0.51 1.25
N ALA A 202 -15.47 -0.22 -0.04
CA ALA A 202 -16.14 0.93 -0.62
C ALA A 202 -17.63 0.64 -0.83
N SER A 203 -18.45 1.61 -0.46
CA SER A 203 -19.90 1.64 -0.72
C SER A 203 -20.27 2.73 -1.71
N TYR A 204 -19.36 3.67 -1.99
CA TYR A 204 -19.58 4.84 -2.83
C TYR A 204 -18.50 4.95 -3.90
N GLU A 205 -18.85 5.51 -5.05
CA GLU A 205 -17.93 5.86 -6.12
C GLU A 205 -18.22 7.26 -6.67
N CYS A 206 -17.20 7.93 -7.18
CA CYS A 206 -17.36 9.22 -7.83
C CYS A 206 -18.08 9.04 -9.18
N GLU A 207 -19.09 9.86 -9.46
CA GLU A 207 -19.78 9.91 -10.76
C GLU A 207 -19.31 11.08 -11.63
N THR A 208 -18.59 12.08 -11.09
CA THR A 208 -18.18 13.28 -11.82
C THR A 208 -17.58 12.93 -13.19
N ALA A 209 -18.34 13.21 -14.25
CA ALA A 209 -17.90 12.96 -15.61
C ALA A 209 -16.68 13.83 -15.90
N GLN A 210 -15.63 13.21 -16.42
CA GLN A 210 -14.47 13.95 -16.89
C GLN A 210 -14.69 14.27 -18.36
N GLU A 211 -14.98 15.54 -18.65
CA GLU A 211 -15.26 16.00 -20.02
C GLU A 211 -14.03 15.87 -20.95
N ASP A 212 -12.81 15.69 -20.41
CA ASP A 212 -11.54 15.80 -21.14
C ASP A 212 -10.57 14.59 -21.05
N THR A 213 -10.90 13.46 -20.43
CA THR A 213 -9.93 12.34 -20.28
C THR A 213 -9.87 11.36 -21.45
N GLY A 214 -10.15 11.83 -22.68
CA GLY A 214 -9.98 11.06 -23.92
C GLY A 214 -8.56 10.48 -24.16
N ALA A 215 -7.58 10.82 -23.32
CA ALA A 215 -6.22 10.26 -23.35
C ALA A 215 -5.96 9.11 -22.34
N PHE A 216 -6.80 8.93 -21.30
CA PHE A 216 -6.56 7.95 -20.21
C PHE A 216 -7.77 7.06 -19.91
N GLY A 217 -8.79 7.10 -20.78
CA GLY A 217 -10.12 6.55 -20.55
C GLY A 217 -10.19 5.03 -20.43
N THR A 218 -10.64 4.56 -19.27
CA THR A 218 -11.60 3.46 -19.23
C THR A 218 -12.98 4.05 -19.48
N GLU A 219 -13.72 3.53 -20.46
CA GLU A 219 -15.16 3.80 -20.62
C GLU A 219 -15.87 3.43 -19.31
N GLY A 220 -16.06 4.41 -18.45
CA GLY A 220 -16.41 4.19 -17.06
C GLY A 220 -16.98 5.45 -16.44
N ARG A 221 -17.98 5.25 -15.60
CA ARG A 221 -18.66 6.31 -14.86
C ARG A 221 -17.67 6.91 -13.84
N GLY A 222 -17.43 8.21 -13.93
CA GLY A 222 -16.63 9.00 -12.98
C GLY A 222 -15.11 8.78 -13.00
N CYS A 223 -14.41 9.42 -12.06
CA CYS A 223 -12.94 9.50 -12.03
C CYS A 223 -12.23 8.28 -11.41
N GLY A 224 -12.97 7.25 -10.99
CA GLY A 224 -12.41 6.05 -10.34
C GLY A 224 -12.20 6.12 -8.83
N LEU A 225 -12.51 7.24 -8.16
CA LEU A 225 -12.46 7.35 -6.70
C LEU A 225 -13.57 6.50 -6.08
N GLN A 226 -13.23 5.70 -5.06
CA GLN A 226 -14.17 4.85 -4.33
C GLN A 226 -14.00 5.06 -2.84
N LEU A 227 -15.08 5.27 -2.08
CA LEU A 227 -15.02 5.52 -0.63
C LEU A 227 -15.93 4.58 0.17
N CYS A 228 -15.49 4.28 1.40
CA CYS A 228 -16.29 3.58 2.40
C CYS A 228 -17.29 4.53 3.09
N GLU A 229 -18.13 3.96 3.95
CA GLU A 229 -19.13 4.70 4.76
C GLU A 229 -18.52 5.70 5.74
N THR A 230 -17.25 5.52 6.13
CA THR A 230 -16.52 6.47 6.99
C THR A 230 -15.93 7.64 6.19
N CYS A 231 -15.34 7.37 5.03
CA CYS A 231 -14.62 8.40 4.28
C CYS A 231 -15.54 9.26 3.42
N MET A 232 -16.67 8.71 2.94
CA MET A 232 -17.62 9.45 2.12
C MET A 232 -18.20 10.67 2.84
N PRO A 233 -18.77 10.56 4.07
CA PRO A 233 -19.37 11.72 4.74
C PRO A 233 -18.35 12.81 5.04
N SER A 234 -17.09 12.44 5.31
CA SER A 234 -16.00 13.39 5.49
C SER A 234 -15.75 14.18 4.19
N LEU A 235 -15.54 13.49 3.06
CA LEU A 235 -15.30 14.16 1.78
C LEU A 235 -16.48 15.04 1.36
N ALA A 236 -17.70 14.48 1.38
CA ALA A 236 -18.88 15.17 0.88
C ALA A 236 -19.39 16.27 1.83
N GLY A 237 -19.35 16.03 3.15
CA GLY A 237 -19.94 16.91 4.15
C GLY A 237 -18.98 17.96 4.71
N VAL A 238 -17.72 17.60 4.96
CA VAL A 238 -16.74 18.50 5.59
C VAL A 238 -15.92 19.24 4.53
N TYR A 239 -15.51 18.55 3.48
CA TYR A 239 -14.62 19.09 2.45
C TYR A 239 -15.33 19.48 1.14
N ASP A 240 -16.67 19.41 1.08
CA ASP A 240 -17.48 19.75 -0.11
C ASP A 240 -16.98 19.11 -1.43
N GLY A 241 -16.51 17.86 -1.34
CA GLY A 241 -15.98 17.11 -2.47
C GLY A 241 -14.54 17.44 -2.87
N ASP A 242 -13.83 18.29 -2.13
CA ASP A 242 -12.41 18.58 -2.32
C ASP A 242 -11.54 17.49 -1.68
N LEU A 243 -11.04 16.58 -2.52
CA LEU A 243 -10.17 15.50 -2.07
C LEU A 243 -8.81 15.99 -1.59
N GLN A 244 -8.26 17.05 -2.19
CA GLN A 244 -6.93 17.53 -1.85
C GLN A 244 -6.93 18.20 -0.48
N ALA A 245 -7.98 18.97 -0.16
CA ALA A 245 -8.20 19.50 1.18
C ALA A 245 -8.31 18.37 2.22
N MET A 246 -9.08 17.32 1.93
CA MET A 246 -9.19 16.15 2.81
C MET A 246 -7.84 15.45 3.02
N LEU A 247 -7.11 15.16 1.94
CA LEU A 247 -5.82 14.46 2.01
C LEU A 247 -4.73 15.27 2.74
N GLY A 248 -4.83 16.61 2.74
CA GLY A 248 -3.91 17.50 3.46
C GLY A 248 -4.02 17.40 4.99
N GLU A 249 -5.21 17.09 5.50
CA GLU A 249 -5.50 17.00 6.94
C GLU A 249 -5.38 15.57 7.49
N LEU A 250 -5.35 14.56 6.61
CA LEU A 250 -5.30 13.16 7.03
C LEU A 250 -3.90 12.73 7.51
N THR A 251 -3.87 12.13 8.69
CA THR A 251 -2.69 11.45 9.26
C THR A 251 -2.91 9.95 9.32
N ASP A 252 -1.87 9.17 8.97
CA ASP A 252 -1.91 7.70 9.00
C ASP A 252 -1.75 7.16 10.42
N GLU A 253 -2.80 7.32 11.22
CA GLU A 253 -2.88 6.89 12.61
C GLU A 253 -4.09 5.96 12.81
N SER A 254 -3.93 4.93 13.64
CA SER A 254 -5.05 4.05 13.99
C SER A 254 -6.06 4.79 14.87
N SER A 255 -7.34 4.66 14.56
CA SER A 255 -8.45 5.23 15.34
C SER A 255 -9.61 4.25 15.44
N ASN A 256 -10.62 4.56 16.27
CA ASN A 256 -11.84 3.75 16.35
C ASN A 256 -12.56 3.66 14.99
N GLU A 257 -12.53 4.74 14.21
CA GLU A 257 -13.16 4.79 12.87
C GLU A 257 -12.30 4.13 11.78
N ARG A 258 -10.98 4.09 11.99
CA ARG A 258 -9.99 3.49 11.08
C ARG A 258 -8.97 2.67 11.87
N PRO A 259 -9.32 1.45 12.30
CA PRO A 259 -8.40 0.63 13.11
C PRO A 259 -7.09 0.28 12.39
N LEU A 260 -7.13 0.23 11.06
CA LEU A 260 -5.98 -0.06 10.20
C LEU A 260 -5.29 1.20 9.62
N GLY A 261 -5.69 2.39 10.09
CA GLY A 261 -5.19 3.66 9.56
C GLY A 261 -5.59 3.91 8.11
N LEU A 262 -4.70 4.53 7.35
CA LEU A 262 -4.85 4.85 5.95
C LEU A 262 -4.23 3.77 5.05
N ARG A 263 -4.64 3.74 3.79
CA ARG A 263 -4.03 2.86 2.79
C ARG A 263 -2.58 3.23 2.56
N ALA A 264 -1.73 2.25 2.28
CA ALA A 264 -0.33 2.49 1.99
C ALA A 264 -0.08 3.45 0.81
N ASP A 265 -1.00 3.50 -0.15
CA ASP A 265 -0.88 4.32 -1.35
C ASP A 265 -1.68 5.63 -1.32
N PHE A 266 -2.29 6.01 -0.19
CA PHE A 266 -3.17 7.19 -0.13
C PHE A 266 -2.42 8.49 -0.52
N GLU A 267 -1.14 8.61 -0.15
CA GLU A 267 -0.31 9.77 -0.50
C GLU A 267 -0.06 9.91 -1.99
N LEU A 268 -0.21 8.83 -2.77
CA LEU A 268 -0.08 8.89 -4.23
C LEU A 268 -1.29 9.60 -4.87
N LEU A 269 -2.35 9.89 -4.13
CA LEU A 269 -3.50 10.68 -4.58
C LEU A 269 -3.36 12.18 -4.28
N LYS A 270 -2.27 12.60 -3.61
CA LYS A 270 -2.00 14.02 -3.36
C LYS A 270 -1.52 14.70 -4.65
N GLN A 271 -2.08 15.87 -4.94
CA GLN A 271 -1.74 16.66 -6.12
C GLN A 271 -0.28 17.15 -6.09
N ASP A 272 0.27 17.41 -4.91
CA ASP A 272 1.68 17.74 -4.69
C ASP A 272 2.55 16.52 -4.33
N GLY A 273 1.97 15.31 -4.38
CA GLY A 273 2.57 14.05 -3.99
C GLY A 273 3.56 13.48 -5.01
N LEU A 274 4.17 12.33 -4.66
CA LEU A 274 5.23 11.71 -5.45
C LEU A 274 4.80 11.30 -6.86
N LEU A 275 3.56 10.83 -7.00
CA LEU A 275 3.03 10.41 -8.29
C LEU A 275 2.93 11.59 -9.26
N THR A 276 2.30 12.69 -8.85
CA THR A 276 2.15 13.88 -9.70
C THR A 276 3.49 14.48 -10.06
N ARG A 277 4.42 14.59 -9.10
CA ARG A 277 5.80 15.05 -9.38
C ARG A 277 6.51 14.19 -10.40
N TYR A 278 6.35 12.87 -10.32
CA TYR A 278 6.90 11.95 -11.31
C TYR A 278 6.29 12.17 -12.70
N VAL A 279 4.96 12.30 -12.81
CA VAL A 279 4.29 12.48 -14.10
C VAL A 279 4.72 13.79 -14.77
N LEU A 280 4.82 14.88 -14.00
CA LEU A 280 5.34 16.16 -14.50
C LEU A 280 6.79 16.03 -14.98
N TRP A 281 7.67 15.43 -14.19
CA TRP A 281 9.06 15.18 -14.58
C TRP A 281 9.20 14.28 -15.81
N ALA A 282 8.35 13.27 -15.95
CA ALA A 282 8.36 12.37 -17.10
C ALA A 282 7.89 13.06 -18.39
N SER A 283 7.03 14.08 -18.28
CA SER A 283 6.54 14.87 -19.42
C SER A 283 7.55 15.90 -19.96
N GLU A 284 8.56 16.24 -19.16
CA GLU A 284 9.61 17.22 -19.50
C GLU A 284 10.85 16.58 -20.17
N GLN A 285 10.87 15.25 -20.32
CA GLN A 285 11.97 14.48 -20.93
C GLN A 285 11.70 14.15 -22.40
#